data_AF-A0A6M4IUU1-F1
#
_entry.id   AF-A0A6M4IUU1-F1
#
_cell.length_a   1.000
_cell.length_b   1.000
_cell.length_c   1.000
_cell.angle_alpha   90.00
_cell.angle_beta   90.00
_cell.angle_gamma   90.00
#
_symmetry.space_group_name_H-M   'P 1'
#
loop_
_entity.id
_entity.type
_entity.pdbx_description
1 polymer ?
#
loop_
_entity_poly.entity_id
_entity_poly.type
_entity_poly.pdbx_seq_one_letter_code
_entity_poly.pdbx_strand_id
1 'polypeptide(L)'
;MMLRSLRSVRSFARRVSTLAMIALVSACGGPAPTDADPNVPAQTATSYWVGIEQTGAVHLHITLVQTGTSLSLLPNCDPERCGLFPFSPTGVAFVGSDLPVTVRSVTGSFNNPNITFTFTLSNNRTYTFTGRMAEDRLMTGKISGPTLPETTITFEKSITT
;
A
#
# COMPACT_ATOMS: atom_id res chain seq x y z
N MET A 1 34.04 27.82 64.07
CA MET A 1 35.48 28.06 64.29
C MET A 1 36.23 27.58 63.05
N MET A 2 37.09 28.44 62.50
CA MET A 2 37.69 28.40 61.16
C MET A 2 38.77 27.33 60.92
N LEU A 3 39.15 27.18 59.62
CA LEU A 3 40.43 26.70 59.02
C LEU A 3 40.56 25.17 58.83
N ARG A 4 41.01 24.57 57.70
CA ARG A 4 41.95 24.88 56.59
C ARG A 4 41.58 23.95 55.40
N SER A 5 41.59 24.35 54.13
CA SER A 5 42.73 24.71 53.25
C SER A 5 43.49 23.50 52.62
N LEU A 6 43.22 23.33 51.30
CA LEU A 6 44.15 23.12 50.18
C LEU A 6 44.74 21.74 49.81
N ARG A 7 44.54 21.46 48.50
CA ARG A 7 45.36 20.76 47.48
C ARG A 7 45.25 19.24 47.35
N SER A 8 44.76 18.83 46.17
CA SER A 8 45.61 18.07 45.24
C SER A 8 45.11 18.25 43.80
N VAL A 9 45.93 18.91 42.98
CA VAL A 9 45.78 18.97 41.52
C VAL A 9 46.94 18.16 40.93
N ARG A 10 46.62 17.02 40.30
CA ARG A 10 47.43 16.27 39.32
C ARG A 10 46.44 15.36 38.58
N SER A 11 46.50 15.05 37.29
CA SER A 11 47.20 15.53 36.11
C SER A 11 46.59 14.73 34.96
N PHE A 12 46.52 15.32 33.77
CA PHE A 12 46.22 14.74 32.47
C PHE A 12 46.67 13.27 32.26
N ALA A 13 45.83 12.45 31.60
CA ALA A 13 46.20 11.75 30.35
C ALA A 13 45.02 11.05 29.66
N ARG A 14 44.95 11.28 28.34
CA ARG A 14 44.09 10.71 27.30
C ARG A 14 44.01 9.18 27.27
N ARG A 15 42.85 8.66 26.80
CA ARG A 15 42.65 7.69 25.69
C ARG A 15 41.14 7.46 25.53
N VAL A 16 40.47 8.11 24.57
CA VAL A 16 40.02 7.54 23.27
C VAL A 16 39.57 6.08 23.38
N SER A 17 38.26 5.85 23.30
CA SER A 17 37.68 4.80 22.46
C SER A 17 36.19 5.08 22.26
N THR A 18 35.90 5.60 21.07
CA THR A 18 34.58 5.72 20.46
C THR A 18 34.04 4.31 20.22
N LEU A 19 33.01 3.90 20.95
CA LEU A 19 32.17 2.78 20.56
C LEU A 19 30.81 3.34 20.14
N ALA A 20 30.64 3.43 18.82
CA ALA A 20 29.38 3.72 18.18
C ALA A 20 28.42 2.57 18.46
N MET A 21 27.51 2.77 19.41
CA MET A 21 26.27 1.98 19.50
C MET A 21 25.33 2.53 18.43
N ILE A 22 25.25 1.82 17.30
CA ILE A 22 24.18 2.00 16.32
C ILE A 22 22.91 1.44 16.97
N ALA A 23 22.13 2.32 17.60
CA ALA A 23 20.77 2.01 17.97
C ALA A 23 19.93 2.03 16.69
N LEU A 24 19.39 0.86 16.33
CA LEU A 24 18.43 0.71 15.25
C LEU A 24 17.23 1.62 15.47
N VAL A 25 16.86 2.33 14.41
CA VAL A 25 15.75 3.26 14.35
C VAL A 25 14.44 2.49 14.50
N SER A 26 13.81 2.58 15.68
CA SER A 26 12.38 2.31 15.85
C SER A 26 11.60 3.55 15.42
N ALA A 27 11.26 3.66 14.12
CA ALA A 27 10.34 4.67 13.64
C ALA A 27 8.89 4.13 13.70
N CYS A 28 8.24 4.31 14.85
CA CYS A 28 6.80 4.25 14.95
C CYS A 28 6.19 5.59 14.47
N GLY A 29 5.25 5.52 13.52
CA GLY A 29 4.22 6.54 13.25
C GLY A 29 4.65 8.00 13.22
N GLY A 30 5.23 8.45 12.10
CA GLY A 30 5.34 9.89 11.78
C GLY A 30 4.17 10.37 10.92
N PRO A 31 3.78 11.66 10.98
CA PRO A 31 2.77 12.23 10.10
C PRO A 31 3.22 12.15 8.64
N ALA A 32 2.26 12.07 7.71
CA ALA A 32 2.51 11.97 6.28
C ALA A 32 3.54 13.03 5.81
N PRO A 33 4.57 12.67 5.03
CA PRO A 33 5.60 13.61 4.63
C PRO A 33 4.99 14.66 3.68
N THR A 34 4.97 15.92 4.11
CA THR A 34 4.47 17.06 3.32
C THR A 34 5.55 17.79 2.52
N ASP A 35 6.80 17.33 2.49
CA ASP A 35 7.80 17.84 1.54
C ASP A 35 8.69 16.67 1.09
N ALA A 36 8.67 16.38 -0.22
CA ALA A 36 9.51 15.34 -0.79
C ALA A 36 10.96 15.87 -0.90
N ASP A 37 11.80 15.56 0.09
CA ASP A 37 13.25 15.66 -0.08
C ASP A 37 13.67 14.72 -1.23
N PRO A 38 14.24 15.26 -2.34
CA PRO A 38 14.63 14.45 -3.49
C PRO A 38 15.75 13.43 -3.18
N ASN A 39 16.37 13.50 -1.99
CA ASN A 39 17.40 12.56 -1.54
C ASN A 39 16.86 11.38 -0.72
N VAL A 40 15.57 11.39 -0.35
CA VAL A 40 14.94 10.26 0.34
C VAL A 40 14.34 9.34 -0.73
N PRO A 41 14.75 8.05 -0.81
CA PRO A 41 14.15 7.11 -1.74
C PRO A 41 12.63 7.08 -1.54
N ALA A 42 11.88 7.12 -2.65
CA ALA A 42 10.43 7.03 -2.61
C ALA A 42 10.01 5.79 -1.80
N GLN A 43 9.30 6.02 -0.69
CA GLN A 43 8.81 4.92 0.12
C GLN A 43 7.94 4.03 -0.74
N THR A 44 8.23 2.73 -0.70
CA THR A 44 7.47 1.72 -1.42
C THR A 44 6.65 0.93 -0.42
N ALA A 45 5.33 0.86 -0.64
CA ALA A 45 4.41 0.10 0.19
C ALA A 45 3.68 -0.93 -0.67
N THR A 46 3.60 -2.17 -0.18
CA THR A 46 2.85 -3.26 -0.83
C THR A 46 1.65 -3.61 0.01
N SER A 47 0.48 -3.78 -0.62
CA SER A 47 -0.76 -4.10 0.07
C SER A 47 -1.65 -5.01 -0.77
N TYR A 48 -2.23 -6.02 -0.12
CA TYR A 48 -3.18 -6.94 -0.73
C TYR A 48 -4.62 -6.55 -0.36
N TRP A 49 -5.47 -6.45 -1.37
CA TRP A 49 -6.85 -5.98 -1.26
C TRP A 49 -7.80 -6.99 -1.86
N VAL A 50 -8.91 -7.17 -1.14
CA VAL A 50 -10.01 -8.05 -1.53
C VAL A 50 -11.26 -7.22 -1.60
N GLY A 51 -11.89 -7.13 -2.77
CA GLY A 51 -13.04 -6.29 -3.01
C GLY A 51 -14.24 -7.07 -3.53
N ILE A 52 -15.43 -6.71 -3.06
CA ILE A 52 -16.69 -7.25 -3.55
C ILE A 52 -17.57 -6.10 -4.03
N GLU A 53 -18.02 -6.21 -5.26
CA GLU A 53 -18.95 -5.25 -5.85
C GLU A 53 -20.33 -5.36 -5.19
N GLN A 54 -21.09 -4.25 -5.15
CA GLN A 54 -22.33 -4.09 -4.39
C GLN A 54 -23.37 -5.20 -4.60
N THR A 55 -23.50 -5.74 -5.81
CA THR A 55 -24.44 -6.84 -6.10
C THR A 55 -23.89 -8.22 -5.75
N GLY A 56 -22.59 -8.32 -5.44
CA GLY A 56 -21.86 -9.56 -5.22
C GLY A 56 -21.55 -10.33 -6.52
N ALA A 57 -21.81 -9.73 -7.69
CA ALA A 57 -21.63 -10.42 -8.97
C ALA A 57 -20.14 -10.67 -9.30
N VAL A 58 -19.25 -9.76 -8.87
CA VAL A 58 -17.81 -9.86 -9.08
C VAL A 58 -17.04 -9.64 -7.79
N HIS A 59 -15.97 -10.42 -7.64
CA HIS A 59 -15.04 -10.38 -6.52
C HIS A 59 -13.62 -10.17 -7.07
N LEU A 60 -12.90 -9.19 -6.55
CA LEU A 60 -11.59 -8.77 -7.03
C LEU A 60 -10.52 -8.98 -5.96
N HIS A 61 -9.48 -9.72 -6.33
CA HIS A 61 -8.23 -9.79 -5.59
C HIS A 61 -7.20 -8.93 -6.32
N ILE A 62 -6.48 -8.06 -5.60
CA ILE A 62 -5.44 -7.22 -6.20
C ILE A 62 -4.34 -6.89 -5.20
N THR A 63 -3.08 -7.07 -5.60
CA THR A 63 -1.92 -6.62 -4.81
C THR A 63 -1.29 -5.39 -5.45
N LEU A 64 -1.37 -4.26 -4.74
CA LEU A 64 -0.90 -2.96 -5.19
C LEU A 64 0.47 -2.66 -4.58
N VAL A 65 1.38 -2.20 -5.43
CA VAL A 65 2.66 -1.58 -5.05
C VAL A 65 2.54 -0.09 -5.28
N GLN A 66 2.69 0.67 -4.21
CA GLN A 66 2.72 2.12 -4.23
C GLN A 66 4.17 2.61 -4.17
N THR A 67 4.54 3.51 -5.07
CA THR A 67 5.83 4.23 -5.04
C THR A 67 5.55 5.71 -5.19
N GLY A 68 5.81 6.50 -4.14
CA GLY A 68 5.31 7.88 -4.08
C GLY A 68 3.78 7.89 -4.12
N THR A 69 3.18 8.58 -5.08
CA THR A 69 1.72 8.57 -5.30
C THR A 69 1.28 7.57 -6.37
N SER A 70 2.20 6.94 -7.09
CA SER A 70 1.88 6.02 -8.19
C SER A 70 1.53 4.63 -7.67
N LEU A 71 0.52 4.00 -8.27
CA LEU A 71 0.11 2.62 -8.01
C LEU A 71 0.42 1.72 -9.20
N SER A 72 0.91 0.53 -8.92
CA SER A 72 1.18 -0.52 -9.90
C SER A 72 0.80 -1.89 -9.35
N LEU A 73 0.75 -2.90 -10.23
CA LEU A 73 0.54 -4.29 -9.84
C LEU A 73 1.85 -4.85 -9.25
N LEU A 74 1.76 -5.67 -8.22
CA LEU A 74 2.92 -6.44 -7.76
C LEU A 74 3.50 -7.28 -8.93
N PRO A 75 4.81 -7.18 -9.22
CA PRO A 75 5.43 -8.02 -10.24
C PRO A 75 5.23 -9.51 -9.96
N ASN A 76 4.93 -10.29 -10.99
CA ASN A 76 4.63 -11.73 -10.88
C ASN A 76 3.53 -12.05 -9.85
N CYS A 77 2.51 -11.18 -9.75
CA CYS A 77 1.42 -11.43 -8.83
C CYS A 77 0.70 -12.74 -9.16
N ASP A 78 0.57 -13.58 -8.14
CA ASP A 78 -0.11 -14.86 -8.25
C ASP A 78 -1.59 -14.67 -8.65
N PRO A 79 -2.15 -15.49 -9.56
CA PRO A 79 -3.55 -15.39 -9.99
C PRO A 79 -4.57 -15.45 -8.85
N GLU A 80 -4.28 -16.15 -7.74
CA GLU A 80 -5.14 -16.17 -6.56
C GLU A 80 -5.13 -14.85 -5.81
N ARG A 81 -4.11 -14.01 -5.96
CA ARG A 81 -4.03 -12.67 -5.34
C ARG A 81 -4.30 -11.52 -6.29
N CYS A 82 -4.37 -11.81 -7.59
CA CYS A 82 -4.53 -10.85 -8.66
C CYS A 82 -5.48 -11.41 -9.71
N GLY A 83 -6.76 -11.52 -9.34
CA GLY A 83 -7.79 -12.13 -10.17
C GLY A 83 -9.15 -11.47 -9.97
N LEU A 84 -9.96 -11.44 -11.04
CA LEU A 84 -11.36 -11.07 -10.99
C LEU A 84 -12.22 -12.32 -11.15
N PHE A 85 -13.04 -12.59 -10.14
CA PHE A 85 -13.81 -13.82 -9.98
C PHE A 85 -15.29 -13.51 -10.24
N PRO A 86 -15.94 -14.20 -11.19
CA PRO A 86 -17.37 -14.12 -11.40
C PRO A 86 -18.11 -15.03 -10.40
N PHE A 87 -19.06 -14.51 -9.63
CA PHE A 87 -19.85 -15.29 -8.65
C PHE A 87 -21.32 -15.45 -9.04
N SER A 88 -21.73 -14.91 -10.19
CA SER A 88 -23.07 -15.06 -10.73
C SER A 88 -23.05 -15.04 -12.26
N PRO A 89 -24.13 -15.46 -12.94
CA PRO A 89 -24.25 -15.32 -14.40
C PRO A 89 -24.05 -13.87 -14.89
N THR A 90 -24.51 -12.90 -14.11
CA THR A 90 -24.25 -11.47 -14.37
C THR A 90 -22.74 -11.16 -14.25
N GLY A 91 -22.08 -11.72 -13.24
CA GLY A 91 -20.63 -11.65 -13.09
C GLY A 91 -19.87 -12.22 -14.28
N VAL A 92 -20.31 -13.36 -14.82
CA VAL A 92 -19.73 -13.96 -16.03
C VAL A 92 -19.80 -13.00 -17.22
N ALA A 93 -20.93 -12.30 -17.40
CA ALA A 93 -21.08 -11.29 -18.45
C ALA A 93 -20.17 -10.05 -18.20
N PHE A 94 -19.98 -9.65 -16.94
CA PHE A 94 -19.09 -8.56 -16.55
C PHE A 94 -17.62 -8.90 -16.81
N VAL A 95 -17.18 -10.09 -16.41
CA VAL A 95 -15.79 -10.57 -16.53
C VAL A 95 -15.47 -11.05 -17.95
N GLY A 96 -16.47 -11.55 -18.68
CA GLY A 96 -16.30 -12.19 -19.99
C GLY A 96 -15.71 -13.60 -19.92
N SER A 97 -15.89 -14.28 -18.79
CA SER A 97 -15.38 -15.61 -18.49
C SER A 97 -16.21 -16.22 -17.36
N ASP A 98 -16.42 -17.53 -17.40
CA ASP A 98 -17.00 -18.33 -16.30
C ASP A 98 -15.95 -18.76 -15.26
N LEU A 99 -14.67 -18.63 -15.60
CA LEU A 99 -13.52 -18.83 -14.72
C LEU A 99 -12.91 -17.49 -14.26
N PRO A 100 -12.16 -17.48 -13.13
CA PRO A 100 -11.42 -16.31 -12.71
C PRO A 100 -10.42 -15.85 -13.78
N VAL A 101 -10.31 -14.53 -13.96
CA VAL A 101 -9.40 -13.96 -14.95
C VAL A 101 -8.34 -13.12 -14.25
N THR A 102 -7.07 -13.44 -14.52
CA THR A 102 -5.91 -12.79 -13.89
C THR A 102 -5.83 -11.31 -14.26
N VAL A 103 -5.52 -10.47 -13.27
CA VAL A 103 -5.12 -9.07 -13.46
C VAL A 103 -3.69 -9.04 -13.99
N ARG A 104 -3.51 -8.55 -15.22
CA ARG A 104 -2.20 -8.50 -15.90
C ARG A 104 -1.43 -7.23 -15.60
N SER A 105 -2.12 -6.11 -15.41
CA SER A 105 -1.48 -4.81 -15.16
C SER A 105 -2.40 -3.90 -14.38
N VAL A 106 -1.79 -3.00 -13.60
CA VAL A 106 -2.47 -1.93 -12.88
C VAL A 106 -1.67 -0.65 -13.08
N THR A 107 -2.38 0.45 -13.30
CA THR A 107 -1.82 1.80 -13.28
C THR A 107 -2.77 2.69 -12.50
N GLY A 108 -2.24 3.58 -11.66
CA GLY A 108 -3.11 4.44 -10.87
C GLY A 108 -2.33 5.39 -9.98
N SER A 109 -3.07 6.04 -9.10
CA SER A 109 -2.52 6.94 -8.10
C SER A 109 -3.29 6.87 -6.79
N PHE A 110 -2.57 7.03 -5.69
CA PHE A 110 -3.10 7.28 -4.37
C PHE A 110 -2.61 8.65 -3.88
N ASN A 111 -3.56 9.56 -3.68
CA ASN A 111 -3.36 10.89 -3.11
C ASN A 111 -4.32 11.03 -1.93
N ASN A 112 -3.87 10.66 -0.73
CA ASN A 112 -4.68 10.51 0.48
C ASN A 112 -5.74 11.63 0.65
N PRO A 113 -7.04 11.31 0.80
CA PRO A 113 -7.63 9.97 0.87
C PRO A 113 -8.05 9.39 -0.48
N ASN A 114 -7.88 10.12 -1.59
CA ASN A 114 -8.38 9.71 -2.90
C ASN A 114 -7.50 8.66 -3.54
N ILE A 115 -8.11 7.62 -4.11
CA ILE A 115 -7.43 6.54 -4.81
C ILE A 115 -8.15 6.24 -6.12
N THR A 116 -7.38 6.15 -7.20
CA THR A 116 -7.87 5.76 -8.51
C THR A 116 -6.89 4.79 -9.13
N PHE A 117 -7.36 3.70 -9.69
CA PHE A 117 -6.54 2.83 -10.52
C PHE A 117 -7.34 2.17 -11.62
N THR A 118 -6.66 1.91 -12.72
CA THR A 118 -7.15 1.14 -13.85
C THR A 118 -6.39 -0.17 -13.87
N PHE A 119 -7.11 -1.29 -14.01
CA PHE A 119 -6.51 -2.60 -14.13
C PHE A 119 -7.00 -3.31 -15.39
N THR A 120 -6.10 -4.05 -16.02
CA THR A 120 -6.39 -4.81 -17.24
C THR A 120 -6.23 -6.30 -16.95
N LEU A 121 -7.22 -7.07 -17.35
CA LEU A 121 -7.25 -8.52 -17.24
C LEU A 121 -6.47 -9.19 -18.37
N SER A 122 -6.12 -10.46 -18.20
CA SER A 122 -5.46 -11.27 -19.22
C SER A 122 -6.31 -11.45 -20.49
N ASN A 123 -7.64 -11.34 -20.39
CA ASN A 123 -8.56 -11.31 -21.53
C ASN A 123 -8.73 -9.91 -22.16
N ASN A 124 -7.84 -8.95 -21.84
CA ASN A 124 -7.79 -7.58 -22.35
C ASN A 124 -8.95 -6.66 -21.93
N ARG A 125 -9.83 -7.09 -21.02
CA ARG A 125 -10.84 -6.19 -20.44
C ARG A 125 -10.20 -5.28 -19.39
N THR A 126 -10.58 -4.01 -19.40
CA THR A 126 -9.99 -2.99 -18.53
C THR A 126 -11.07 -2.36 -17.68
N TYR A 127 -10.82 -2.28 -16.38
CA TYR A 127 -11.74 -1.75 -15.38
C TYR A 127 -11.08 -0.59 -14.66
N THR A 128 -11.88 0.39 -14.26
CA THR A 128 -11.43 1.55 -13.51
C THR A 128 -12.10 1.54 -12.15
N PHE A 129 -11.31 1.75 -11.10
CA PHE A 129 -11.77 2.05 -9.77
C PHE A 129 -11.45 3.52 -9.44
N THR A 130 -12.42 4.23 -8.87
CA THR A 130 -12.23 5.55 -8.26
C THR A 130 -12.90 5.56 -6.90
N GLY A 131 -12.17 5.92 -5.86
CA GLY A 131 -12.69 5.88 -4.50
C GLY A 131 -11.84 6.63 -3.51
N ARG A 132 -12.06 6.29 -2.25
CA ARG A 132 -11.34 6.86 -1.11
C ARG A 132 -10.93 5.76 -0.14
N MET A 133 -9.77 5.94 0.47
CA MET A 133 -9.38 5.23 1.69
C MET A 133 -10.23 5.80 2.83
N ALA A 134 -11.05 4.95 3.44
CA ALA A 134 -11.87 5.31 4.59
C ALA A 134 -11.09 5.12 5.90
N GLU A 135 -10.28 4.06 5.96
CA GLU A 135 -9.40 3.69 7.07
C GLU A 135 -8.15 3.01 6.50
N ASP A 136 -7.13 2.73 7.32
CA ASP A 136 -5.89 2.05 6.90
C ASP A 136 -6.13 0.66 6.27
N ARG A 137 -7.34 0.12 6.42
CA ARG A 137 -7.73 -1.22 5.98
C ARG A 137 -8.97 -1.25 5.08
N LEU A 138 -9.56 -0.12 4.74
CA LEU A 138 -10.80 -0.07 3.99
C LEU A 138 -10.74 0.99 2.90
N MET A 139 -11.08 0.58 1.67
CA MET A 139 -11.27 1.49 0.54
C MET A 139 -12.64 1.26 -0.07
N THR A 140 -13.37 2.36 -0.30
CA THR A 140 -14.71 2.30 -0.90
C THR A 140 -14.76 3.27 -2.06
N GLY A 141 -15.44 2.87 -3.13
CA GLY A 141 -15.55 3.70 -4.32
C GLY A 141 -16.47 3.08 -5.35
N LYS A 142 -16.26 3.51 -6.59
CA LYS A 142 -16.94 3.02 -7.77
C LYS A 142 -15.99 2.21 -8.63
N ILE A 143 -16.49 1.11 -9.17
CA ILE A 143 -15.83 0.32 -10.21
C ILE A 143 -16.70 0.31 -11.45
N SER A 144 -16.07 0.40 -12.61
CA SER A 144 -16.72 0.29 -13.92
C SER A 144 -15.80 -0.41 -14.91
N GLY A 145 -16.38 -1.03 -15.93
CA GLY A 145 -15.65 -1.68 -17.01
C GLY A 145 -16.47 -1.73 -18.30
N PRO A 146 -16.05 -2.52 -19.30
CA PRO A 146 -16.69 -2.52 -20.62
C PRO A 146 -18.13 -3.03 -20.56
N THR A 147 -18.40 -4.02 -19.70
CA THR A 147 -19.74 -4.58 -19.49
C THR A 147 -20.21 -4.46 -18.04
N LEU A 148 -19.33 -4.09 -17.10
CA LEU A 148 -19.69 -3.79 -15.72
C LEU A 148 -20.12 -2.32 -15.64
N PRO A 149 -21.42 -2.02 -15.43
CA PRO A 149 -21.86 -0.64 -15.21
C PRO A 149 -21.19 -0.07 -13.96
N GLU A 150 -21.11 1.26 -13.86
CA GLU A 150 -20.56 1.88 -12.67
C GLU A 150 -21.38 1.49 -11.43
N THR A 151 -20.68 0.93 -10.44
CA THR A 151 -21.31 0.40 -9.23
C THR A 151 -20.35 0.50 -8.05
N THR A 152 -20.89 0.42 -6.84
CA THR A 152 -20.09 0.52 -5.61
C THR A 152 -19.26 -0.75 -5.43
N ILE A 153 -18.02 -0.58 -4.99
CA ILE A 153 -17.18 -1.67 -4.52
C ILE A 153 -16.50 -1.25 -3.22
N THR A 154 -16.38 -2.18 -2.30
CA THR A 154 -15.63 -2.02 -1.06
C THR A 154 -14.52 -3.05 -1.06
N PHE A 155 -13.29 -2.61 -0.78
CA PHE A 155 -12.18 -3.51 -0.53
C PHE A 155 -11.71 -3.43 0.91
N GLU A 156 -11.33 -4.58 1.41
CA GLU A 156 -10.67 -4.76 2.68
C GLU A 156 -9.21 -5.14 2.45
N LYS A 157 -8.33 -4.54 3.25
CA LYS A 157 -6.92 -4.88 3.29
C LYS A 157 -6.76 -6.21 4.03
N SER A 158 -6.37 -7.24 3.29
CA SER A 158 -6.07 -8.54 3.87
C SER A 158 -4.68 -8.50 4.51
N ILE A 159 -4.60 -8.88 5.78
CA ILE A 159 -3.31 -9.13 6.44
C ILE A 159 -2.89 -10.53 6.01
N THR A 160 -1.90 -10.62 5.15
CA THR A 160 -1.18 -11.88 4.95
C THR A 160 -0.31 -12.10 6.19
N THR A 161 -0.77 -12.98 7.09
CA THR A 161 0.08 -13.60 8.11
C THR A 161 1.08 -14.54 7.48
#